data_AF-A0A957CFV6-F1
#
_entry.id   AF-A0A957CFV6-F1
#
_cell.length_a   1.000
_cell.length_b   1.000
_cell.length_c   1.000
_cell.angle_alpha   90.00
_cell.angle_beta   90.00
_cell.angle_gamma   90.00
#
_symmetry.space_group_name_H-M   'P 1'
#
loop_
_entity.id
_entity.type
_entity.pdbx_description
1 polymer ?
#
loop_
_entity_poly.entity_id
_entity_poly.type
_entity_poly.pdbx_seq_one_letter_code
_entity_poly.pdbx_strand_id
1 'polypeptide(L)'
;MSKPKLPDLPQSIKENNNSHNAPGKCPPVAIILMLIAGIPAAILIRSAGHFVGRVIPYLISILPSILDGIYNNPYQNWLVKLITLILGFVFPILAFIVGLVWAVVYPAGLGGAVGYLMGRIAKSQKCRNGKVGFWLSVICGAVALIVFSYYDIQLSGQMHLSSRLFDVTFTRSTWPWWLFLLIGIDGLFFILGIFGAVHETVSQPFCEDCVEWYSRWSHKTLNFSLAEPLLATIDAQEYQIPDDGINDESHPHASKLFIDFTKCPSCNNDGHVEVSVGWYKKSKNEAGEETFELKTQHWFRTFIPFELSQKIIDAHTADRTWST
;
A
#
# COMPACT_ATOMS: atom_id res chain seq x y z
N MET A 1 -14.43 25.87 16.17
CA MET A 1 -13.13 26.51 15.87
C MET A 1 -13.00 26.65 14.37
N SER A 2 -12.51 27.80 13.92
CA SER A 2 -12.22 28.10 12.53
C SER A 2 -10.98 27.34 12.05
N LYS A 3 -10.91 27.12 10.74
CA LYS A 3 -9.72 26.64 10.07
C LYS A 3 -8.62 27.72 10.19
N PRO A 4 -7.38 27.39 10.60
CA PRO A 4 -6.30 28.36 10.60
C PRO A 4 -6.01 28.80 9.17
N LYS A 5 -5.87 30.11 8.96
CA LYS A 5 -5.43 30.64 7.66
C LYS A 5 -3.95 30.33 7.50
N LEU A 6 -3.60 29.73 6.36
CA LEU A 6 -2.22 29.39 6.05
C LEU A 6 -1.53 30.60 5.42
N PRO A 7 -0.29 30.93 5.82
CA PRO A 7 0.53 31.91 5.13
C PRO A 7 0.72 31.54 3.65
N ASP A 8 0.77 32.55 2.78
CA ASP A 8 1.02 32.37 1.36
C ASP A 8 2.46 31.88 1.12
N LEU A 9 2.59 30.86 0.27
CA LEU A 9 3.90 30.30 -0.09
C LEU A 9 4.56 31.13 -1.20
N PRO A 10 5.89 31.36 -1.11
CA PRO A 10 6.69 31.90 -2.20
C PRO A 10 6.48 31.15 -3.51
N GLN A 11 6.60 31.88 -4.62
CA GLN A 11 6.47 31.29 -5.96
C GLN A 11 7.56 30.26 -6.24
N SER A 12 8.77 30.46 -5.69
CA SER A 12 9.89 29.49 -5.74
C SER A 12 9.52 28.12 -5.17
N ILE A 13 8.80 28.08 -4.04
CA ILE A 13 8.31 26.84 -3.42
C ILE A 13 7.23 26.18 -4.28
N LYS A 14 6.31 26.99 -4.84
CA LYS A 14 5.23 26.49 -5.71
C LYS A 14 5.77 25.88 -7.00
N GLU A 15 6.84 26.44 -7.57
CA GLU A 15 7.44 25.99 -8.83
C GLU A 15 8.42 24.81 -8.65
N ASN A 16 9.17 24.76 -7.53
CA ASN A 16 10.14 23.70 -7.26
C ASN A 16 9.49 22.32 -7.06
N ASN A 17 8.21 22.28 -6.67
CA ASN A 17 7.45 21.05 -6.47
C ASN A 17 7.29 20.19 -7.76
N ASN A 18 7.42 20.81 -8.93
CA ASN A 18 7.21 20.15 -10.23
C ASN A 18 8.50 19.69 -10.92
N SER A 19 9.66 20.23 -10.56
CA SER A 19 10.92 20.02 -11.30
C SER A 19 11.59 18.67 -11.01
N HIS A 20 11.43 18.14 -9.80
CA HIS A 20 12.08 16.90 -9.35
C HIS A 20 11.20 15.65 -9.45
N ASN A 21 9.96 15.79 -9.94
CA ASN A 21 9.06 14.67 -10.27
C ASN A 21 9.22 14.17 -11.72
N ALA A 22 10.30 14.57 -12.41
CA ALA A 22 10.56 14.17 -13.79
C ALA A 22 10.64 12.63 -13.91
N PRO A 23 10.08 12.03 -14.98
CA PRO A 23 10.12 10.58 -15.19
C PRO A 23 11.58 10.14 -15.25
N GLY A 24 12.03 9.49 -14.18
CA GLY A 24 13.45 9.18 -14.02
C GLY A 24 13.93 8.08 -14.98
N LYS A 25 15.25 8.00 -15.16
CA LYS A 25 15.89 6.96 -15.99
C LYS A 25 15.85 5.60 -15.28
N CYS A 26 15.84 4.52 -16.06
CA CYS A 26 16.10 3.17 -15.57
C CYS A 26 17.31 2.58 -16.27
N PRO A 27 18.38 2.21 -15.53
CA PRO A 27 19.54 1.57 -16.11
C PRO A 27 19.14 0.23 -16.79
N PRO A 28 19.74 -0.13 -17.93
CA PRO A 28 19.47 -1.41 -18.59
C PRO A 28 19.75 -2.62 -17.69
N VAL A 29 20.77 -2.52 -16.83
CA VAL A 29 21.10 -3.55 -15.83
C VAL A 29 19.94 -3.80 -14.86
N ALA A 30 19.23 -2.75 -14.45
CA ALA A 30 18.06 -2.86 -13.59
C ALA A 30 16.94 -3.67 -14.26
N ILE A 31 16.70 -3.41 -15.55
CA ILE A 31 15.68 -4.10 -16.35
C ILE A 31 16.01 -5.59 -16.45
N ILE A 32 17.27 -5.92 -16.76
CA ILE A 32 17.73 -7.31 -16.87
C ILE A 32 17.58 -8.04 -15.53
N LEU A 33 18.02 -7.42 -14.42
CA LEU A 33 17.91 -8.03 -13.09
C LEU A 33 16.44 -8.21 -12.67
N MET A 34 15.57 -7.24 -12.96
CA MET A 34 14.13 -7.38 -12.73
C MET A 34 13.55 -8.56 -13.50
N LEU A 35 13.91 -8.77 -14.76
CA LEU A 35 13.45 -9.93 -15.54
C LEU A 35 13.99 -11.25 -15.01
N ILE A 36 15.30 -11.34 -14.75
CA ILE A 36 15.98 -12.57 -14.30
C ILE A 36 15.48 -13.01 -12.93
N ALA A 37 15.33 -12.09 -11.98
CA ALA A 37 14.83 -12.43 -10.64
C ALA A 37 13.30 -12.54 -10.61
N GLY A 38 12.62 -11.78 -11.47
CA GLY A 38 11.18 -11.66 -11.49
C GLY A 38 10.43 -12.87 -11.97
N ILE A 39 10.88 -13.46 -13.07
CA ILE A 39 10.22 -14.64 -13.64
C ILE A 39 10.26 -15.81 -12.64
N PRO A 40 11.42 -16.21 -12.08
CA PRO A 40 11.47 -17.27 -11.06
C PRO A 40 10.66 -16.95 -9.82
N ALA A 41 10.68 -15.70 -9.34
CA ALA A 41 9.89 -15.32 -8.18
C ALA A 41 8.38 -15.40 -8.45
N ALA A 42 7.91 -14.88 -9.59
CA ALA A 42 6.51 -14.97 -9.99
C ALA A 42 6.07 -16.44 -10.15
N ILE A 43 6.94 -17.29 -10.70
CA ILE A 43 6.72 -18.75 -10.77
C ILE A 43 6.62 -19.33 -9.35
N LEU A 44 7.58 -19.09 -8.46
CA LEU A 44 7.59 -19.63 -7.10
C LEU A 44 6.38 -19.20 -6.27
N ILE A 45 6.01 -17.91 -6.31
CA ILE A 45 4.86 -17.39 -5.57
C ILE A 45 3.57 -18.04 -6.10
N ARG A 46 3.46 -18.21 -7.43
CA ARG A 46 2.32 -18.92 -8.05
C ARG A 46 2.30 -20.40 -7.68
N SER A 47 3.44 -21.09 -7.64
CA SER A 47 3.55 -22.47 -7.16
C SER A 47 2.99 -22.60 -5.75
N ALA A 48 3.40 -21.69 -4.86
CA ALA A 48 3.01 -21.73 -3.45
C ALA A 48 1.49 -21.63 -3.31
N GLY A 49 0.85 -20.68 -3.99
CA GLY A 49 -0.60 -20.59 -3.89
C GLY A 49 -1.37 -21.59 -4.75
N HIS A 50 -0.74 -22.22 -5.76
CA HIS A 50 -1.29 -23.44 -6.37
C HIS A 50 -1.41 -24.58 -5.34
N PHE A 51 -0.42 -24.77 -4.47
CA PHE A 51 -0.50 -25.74 -3.39
C PHE A 51 -1.60 -25.38 -2.39
N VAL A 52 -1.65 -24.13 -1.92
CA VAL A 52 -2.70 -23.68 -0.98
C VAL A 52 -4.09 -23.78 -1.60
N GLY A 53 -4.23 -23.39 -2.86
CA GLY A 53 -5.47 -23.49 -3.63
C GLY A 53 -5.94 -24.93 -3.89
N ARG A 54 -5.08 -25.95 -3.71
CA ARG A 54 -5.50 -27.37 -3.68
C ARG A 54 -6.01 -27.81 -2.31
N VAL A 55 -5.37 -27.31 -1.25
CA VAL A 55 -5.69 -27.72 0.13
C VAL A 55 -7.09 -27.25 0.51
N ILE A 56 -7.49 -26.02 0.16
CA ILE A 56 -8.78 -25.46 0.57
C ILE A 56 -9.98 -26.23 -0.03
N PRO A 57 -10.08 -26.46 -1.36
CA PRO A 57 -11.15 -27.26 -1.94
C PRO A 57 -11.14 -28.71 -1.44
N TYR A 58 -9.95 -29.30 -1.23
CA TYR A 58 -9.83 -30.63 -0.67
C TYR A 58 -10.42 -30.73 0.74
N LEU A 59 -10.11 -29.77 1.62
CA LEU A 59 -10.71 -29.68 2.96
C LEU A 59 -12.24 -29.49 2.90
N ILE A 60 -12.72 -28.67 1.98
CA ILE A 60 -14.17 -28.48 1.74
C ILE A 60 -14.81 -29.79 1.26
N SER A 61 -14.15 -30.56 0.40
CA SER A 61 -14.68 -31.80 -0.17
C SER A 61 -14.77 -32.96 0.81
N ILE A 62 -13.88 -33.02 1.80
CA ILE A 62 -13.88 -34.08 2.82
C ILE A 62 -14.96 -33.86 3.87
N LEU A 63 -15.29 -32.60 4.17
CA LEU A 63 -16.18 -32.28 5.28
C LEU A 63 -17.61 -32.86 5.12
N PRO A 64 -18.25 -32.86 3.93
CA PRO A 64 -19.51 -33.54 3.72
C PRO A 64 -19.48 -35.02 4.11
N SER A 65 -18.39 -35.73 3.79
CA SER A 65 -18.23 -37.14 4.17
C SER A 65 -18.12 -37.34 5.68
N ILE A 66 -17.48 -36.40 6.39
CA ILE A 66 -17.42 -36.40 7.85
C ILE A 66 -18.81 -36.12 8.44
N LEU A 67 -19.51 -35.09 7.94
CA LEU A 67 -20.84 -34.71 8.40
C LEU A 67 -21.87 -35.81 8.15
N ASP A 68 -21.81 -36.48 7.01
CA ASP A 68 -22.68 -37.61 6.66
C ASP A 68 -22.44 -38.81 7.59
N GLY A 69 -21.17 -39.14 7.86
CA GLY A 69 -20.80 -40.21 8.81
C GLY A 69 -21.27 -39.93 10.25
N ILE A 70 -21.31 -38.66 10.65
CA ILE A 70 -21.85 -38.22 11.95
C ILE A 70 -23.39 -38.32 11.94
N TYR A 71 -24.04 -37.74 10.94
CA TYR A 71 -25.51 -37.67 10.85
C TYR A 71 -26.19 -39.04 10.75
N ASN A 72 -25.59 -39.96 9.99
CA ASN A 72 -26.14 -41.31 9.76
C ASN A 72 -25.78 -42.31 10.87
N ASN A 73 -25.04 -41.89 11.91
CA ASN A 73 -24.68 -42.78 13.00
C ASN A 73 -25.93 -43.11 13.87
N PRO A 74 -26.33 -44.39 13.98
CA PRO A 74 -27.55 -44.79 14.67
C PRO A 74 -27.50 -44.57 16.20
N TYR A 75 -26.31 -44.38 16.77
CA TYR A 75 -26.11 -44.20 18.22
C TYR A 75 -26.13 -42.72 18.67
N GLN A 76 -26.42 -41.78 17.76
CA GLN A 76 -26.42 -40.35 18.11
C GLN A 76 -27.78 -39.81 18.55
N ASN A 77 -27.74 -38.98 19.60
CA ASN A 77 -28.89 -38.24 20.10
C ASN A 77 -29.41 -37.22 19.07
N TRP A 78 -30.72 -36.95 19.09
CA TRP A 78 -31.39 -36.00 18.19
C TRP A 78 -30.76 -34.59 18.18
N LEU A 79 -30.22 -34.17 19.33
CA LEU A 79 -29.56 -32.87 19.49
C LEU A 79 -28.26 -32.78 18.68
N VAL A 80 -27.50 -33.89 18.57
CA VAL A 80 -26.29 -33.96 17.74
C VAL A 80 -26.66 -33.89 16.26
N LYS A 81 -27.74 -34.58 15.84
CA LYS A 81 -28.24 -34.51 14.45
C LYS A 81 -28.68 -33.10 14.07
N LEU A 82 -29.37 -32.39 14.97
CA LEU A 82 -29.77 -30.99 14.75
C LEU A 82 -28.56 -30.06 14.61
N ILE A 83 -27.54 -30.21 15.46
CA ILE A 83 -26.28 -29.45 15.36
C ILE A 83 -25.57 -29.76 14.03
N THR A 84 -25.47 -31.03 13.64
CA THR A 84 -24.85 -31.44 12.36
C THR A 84 -25.59 -30.84 11.16
N LEU A 85 -26.92 -30.77 11.21
CA LEU A 85 -27.73 -30.11 10.17
C LEU A 85 -27.46 -28.60 10.11
N ILE A 86 -27.43 -27.90 11.25
CA ILE A 86 -27.08 -26.47 11.32
C ILE A 86 -25.68 -26.22 10.77
N LEU A 87 -24.69 -27.04 11.17
CA LEU A 87 -23.33 -26.98 10.64
C LEU A 87 -23.29 -27.24 9.13
N GLY A 88 -24.12 -28.16 8.64
CA GLY A 88 -24.29 -28.43 7.20
C GLY A 88 -24.83 -27.24 6.40
N PHE A 89 -25.58 -26.32 7.01
CA PHE A 89 -26.03 -25.08 6.37
C PHE A 89 -25.04 -23.92 6.53
N VAL A 90 -24.41 -23.79 7.69
CA VAL A 90 -23.44 -22.71 7.97
C VAL A 90 -22.15 -22.92 7.18
N PHE A 91 -21.72 -24.17 7.02
CA PHE A 91 -20.44 -24.47 6.38
C PHE A 91 -20.36 -24.09 4.89
N PRO A 92 -21.34 -24.39 4.02
CA PRO A 92 -21.33 -23.95 2.62
C PRO A 92 -21.26 -22.42 2.50
N ILE A 93 -21.94 -21.69 3.39
CA ILE A 93 -21.90 -20.22 3.42
C ILE A 93 -20.49 -19.74 3.79
N LEU A 94 -19.88 -20.32 4.81
CA LEU A 94 -18.50 -20.01 5.18
C LEU A 94 -17.50 -20.39 4.09
N ALA A 95 -17.66 -21.57 3.47
CA ALA A 95 -16.83 -22.02 2.36
C ALA A 95 -16.95 -21.10 1.14
N PHE A 96 -18.15 -20.60 0.84
CA PHE A 96 -18.39 -19.62 -0.20
C PHE A 96 -17.72 -18.27 0.12
N ILE A 97 -17.84 -17.78 1.36
CA ILE A 97 -17.17 -16.55 1.80
C ILE A 97 -15.65 -16.71 1.72
N VAL A 98 -15.10 -17.81 2.24
CA VAL A 98 -13.67 -18.13 2.17
C VAL A 98 -13.22 -18.23 0.71
N GLY A 99 -14.01 -18.85 -0.15
CA GLY A 99 -13.78 -18.91 -1.59
C GLY A 99 -13.74 -17.51 -2.22
N LEU A 100 -14.74 -16.66 -1.96
CA LEU A 100 -14.76 -15.29 -2.49
C LEU A 100 -13.56 -14.47 -2.00
N VAL A 101 -13.26 -14.52 -0.70
CA VAL A 101 -12.09 -13.86 -0.12
C VAL A 101 -10.82 -14.36 -0.78
N TRP A 102 -10.68 -15.68 -0.95
CA TRP A 102 -9.52 -16.26 -1.62
C TRP A 102 -9.42 -15.83 -3.07
N ALA A 103 -10.51 -15.83 -3.84
CA ALA A 103 -10.54 -15.40 -5.23
C ALA A 103 -10.11 -13.94 -5.45
N VAL A 104 -10.25 -13.08 -4.44
CA VAL A 104 -9.90 -11.65 -4.53
C VAL A 104 -8.55 -11.36 -3.87
N VAL A 105 -8.36 -11.83 -2.64
CA VAL A 105 -7.18 -11.54 -1.82
C VAL A 105 -5.95 -12.25 -2.37
N TYR A 106 -6.10 -13.46 -2.89
CA TYR A 106 -4.95 -14.21 -3.38
C TYR A 106 -4.31 -13.57 -4.63
N PRO A 107 -5.05 -13.23 -5.71
CA PRO A 107 -4.46 -12.57 -6.88
C PRO A 107 -3.88 -11.20 -6.55
N ALA A 108 -4.57 -10.42 -5.71
CA ALA A 108 -4.08 -9.12 -5.24
C ALA A 108 -2.80 -9.24 -4.41
N GLY A 109 -2.75 -10.20 -3.46
CA GLY A 109 -1.57 -10.47 -2.65
C GLY A 109 -0.40 -10.99 -3.47
N LEU A 110 -0.65 -11.83 -4.47
CA LEU A 110 0.36 -12.32 -5.40
C LEU A 110 0.92 -11.18 -6.26
N GLY A 111 0.05 -10.33 -6.79
CA GLY A 111 0.43 -9.10 -7.49
C GLY A 111 1.25 -8.16 -6.62
N GLY A 112 0.83 -7.97 -5.37
CA GLY A 112 1.54 -7.16 -4.39
C GLY A 112 2.93 -7.71 -4.05
N ALA A 113 3.07 -9.01 -3.84
CA ALA A 113 4.35 -9.64 -3.56
C ALA A 113 5.34 -9.52 -4.73
N VAL A 114 4.87 -9.78 -5.97
CA VAL A 114 5.67 -9.59 -7.19
C VAL A 114 6.04 -8.12 -7.36
N GLY A 115 5.08 -7.21 -7.23
CA GLY A 115 5.29 -5.77 -7.34
C GLY A 115 6.27 -5.23 -6.28
N TYR A 116 6.23 -5.77 -5.07
CA TYR A 116 7.13 -5.39 -3.97
C TYR A 116 8.56 -5.84 -4.23
N LEU A 117 8.75 -7.09 -4.67
CA LEU A 117 10.07 -7.60 -5.06
C LEU A 117 10.66 -6.77 -6.20
N MET A 118 9.84 -6.49 -7.22
CA MET A 118 10.21 -5.65 -8.37
C MET A 118 10.55 -4.23 -7.96
N GLY A 119 9.76 -3.63 -7.08
CA GLY A 119 10.04 -2.34 -6.49
C GLY A 119 11.38 -2.34 -5.76
N ARG A 120 11.69 -3.37 -4.98
CA ARG A 120 12.98 -3.48 -4.27
C ARG A 120 14.17 -3.62 -5.22
N ILE A 121 14.04 -4.42 -6.28
CA ILE A 121 15.09 -4.55 -7.30
C ILE A 121 15.25 -3.25 -8.07
N ALA A 122 14.15 -2.61 -8.48
CA ALA A 122 14.17 -1.31 -9.12
C ALA A 122 14.87 -0.28 -8.24
N LYS A 123 14.56 -0.26 -6.93
CA LYS A 123 15.18 0.64 -5.97
C LYS A 123 16.68 0.36 -5.82
N SER A 124 17.08 -0.89 -5.60
CA SER A 124 18.51 -1.24 -5.44
C SER A 124 19.34 -0.94 -6.69
N GLN A 125 18.72 -1.05 -7.86
CA GLN A 125 19.33 -0.76 -9.16
C GLN A 125 19.04 0.67 -9.64
N LYS A 126 18.55 1.54 -8.75
CA LYS A 126 18.37 2.98 -9.01
C LYS A 126 17.48 3.28 -10.24
N CYS A 127 16.51 2.41 -10.51
CA CYS A 127 15.49 2.58 -11.53
C CYS A 127 14.35 3.45 -10.98
N ARG A 128 14.24 4.65 -11.52
CA ARG A 128 13.34 5.72 -11.04
C ARG A 128 12.02 5.78 -11.79
N ASN A 129 11.92 5.02 -12.87
CA ASN A 129 10.70 4.94 -13.67
C ASN A 129 9.77 3.88 -13.10
N GLY A 130 8.84 4.30 -12.24
CA GLY A 130 7.81 3.41 -11.70
C GLY A 130 6.98 2.71 -12.78
N LYS A 131 6.79 3.33 -13.96
CA LYS A 131 6.08 2.69 -15.07
C LYS A 131 6.85 1.49 -15.62
N VAL A 132 8.19 1.57 -15.70
CA VAL A 132 9.03 0.44 -16.15
C VAL A 132 8.93 -0.70 -15.15
N GLY A 133 9.05 -0.42 -13.85
CA GLY A 133 8.88 -1.44 -12.80
C GLY A 133 7.49 -2.09 -12.85
N PHE A 134 6.43 -1.29 -13.04
CA PHE A 134 5.07 -1.78 -13.22
C PHE A 134 4.93 -2.71 -14.43
N TRP A 135 5.33 -2.27 -15.63
CA TRP A 135 5.19 -3.08 -16.84
C TRP A 135 6.05 -4.34 -16.81
N LEU A 136 7.27 -4.28 -16.25
CA LEU A 136 8.11 -5.47 -16.08
C LEU A 136 7.47 -6.49 -15.11
N SER A 137 6.83 -6.02 -14.04
CA SER A 137 6.08 -6.88 -13.13
C SER A 137 4.91 -7.57 -13.85
N VAL A 138 4.16 -6.83 -14.67
CA VAL A 138 3.06 -7.37 -15.49
C VAL A 138 3.58 -8.42 -16.48
N ILE A 139 4.69 -8.15 -17.17
CA ILE A 139 5.33 -9.09 -18.10
C ILE A 139 5.77 -10.36 -17.36
N CYS A 140 6.44 -10.24 -16.21
CA CYS A 140 6.87 -11.40 -15.42
C CYS A 140 5.68 -12.24 -14.94
N GLY A 141 4.60 -11.58 -14.49
CA GLY A 141 3.35 -12.25 -14.12
C GLY A 141 2.70 -12.99 -15.29
N ALA A 142 2.65 -12.37 -16.47
CA ALA A 142 2.12 -12.99 -17.69
C ALA A 142 2.95 -14.21 -18.12
N VAL A 143 4.28 -14.11 -18.09
CA VAL A 143 5.18 -15.23 -18.38
C VAL A 143 4.97 -16.37 -17.38
N ALA A 144 4.91 -16.08 -16.09
CA ALA A 144 4.63 -17.08 -15.06
C ALA A 144 3.27 -17.74 -15.28
N LEU A 145 2.25 -16.98 -15.71
CA LEU A 145 0.93 -17.52 -16.06
C LEU A 145 1.01 -18.49 -17.23
N ILE A 146 1.66 -18.11 -18.32
CA ILE A 146 1.80 -18.95 -19.52
C ILE A 146 2.55 -20.25 -19.18
N VAL A 147 3.68 -20.17 -18.47
CA VAL A 147 4.50 -21.33 -18.09
C VAL A 147 3.69 -22.30 -17.22
N PHE A 148 2.96 -21.78 -16.22
CA PHE A 148 2.13 -22.62 -15.36
C PHE A 148 0.94 -23.23 -16.08
N SER A 149 0.23 -22.45 -16.90
CA SER A 149 -0.88 -22.96 -17.68
C SER A 149 -0.43 -24.06 -18.64
N TYR A 150 0.74 -23.90 -19.26
CA TYR A 150 1.34 -24.95 -20.08
C TYR A 150 1.63 -26.21 -19.27
N TYR A 151 2.27 -26.07 -18.10
CA TYR A 151 2.61 -27.21 -17.24
C TYR A 151 1.36 -27.94 -16.71
N ASP A 152 0.33 -27.22 -16.29
CA ASP A 152 -0.93 -27.80 -15.81
C ASP A 152 -1.67 -28.53 -16.94
N ILE A 153 -1.69 -27.97 -18.16
CA ILE A 153 -2.25 -28.65 -19.34
C ILE A 153 -1.53 -29.96 -19.60
N GLN A 154 -0.19 -29.97 -19.55
CA GLN A 154 0.61 -31.18 -19.81
C GLN A 154 0.41 -32.26 -18.75
N LEU A 155 0.30 -31.89 -17.46
CA LEU A 155 0.15 -32.85 -16.36
C LEU A 155 -1.28 -33.36 -16.16
N SER A 156 -2.28 -32.51 -16.35
CA SER A 156 -3.66 -32.78 -15.92
C SER A 156 -4.68 -32.71 -17.05
N GLY A 157 -4.29 -32.25 -18.25
CA GLY A 157 -5.22 -31.97 -19.35
C GLY A 157 -6.18 -30.81 -19.07
N GLN A 158 -5.95 -30.04 -17.99
CA GLN A 158 -6.82 -28.97 -17.52
C GLN A 158 -6.02 -27.69 -17.24
N MET A 159 -6.58 -26.52 -17.54
CA MET A 159 -6.00 -25.22 -17.17
C MET A 159 -6.68 -24.75 -15.90
N HIS A 160 -5.90 -24.57 -14.85
CA HIS A 160 -6.39 -24.05 -13.60
C HIS A 160 -6.15 -22.54 -13.54
N LEU A 161 -7.17 -21.79 -13.14
CA LEU A 161 -7.02 -20.38 -12.77
C LEU A 161 -6.22 -20.25 -11.48
N SER A 162 -5.64 -19.08 -11.24
CA SER A 162 -4.71 -18.85 -10.12
C SER A 162 -5.34 -19.17 -8.75
N SER A 163 -6.65 -18.97 -8.61
CA SER A 163 -7.41 -19.22 -7.39
C SER A 163 -7.96 -20.65 -7.23
N ARG A 164 -7.91 -21.50 -8.28
CA ARG A 164 -8.44 -22.90 -8.30
C ARG A 164 -9.89 -23.09 -7.79
N LEU A 165 -10.64 -22.01 -7.57
CA LEU A 165 -12.06 -22.07 -7.18
C LEU A 165 -12.97 -22.42 -8.35
N PHE A 166 -12.47 -22.21 -9.57
CA PHE A 166 -13.13 -22.58 -10.82
C PHE A 166 -12.20 -23.51 -11.57
N ASP A 167 -12.38 -24.83 -11.36
CA ASP A 167 -11.75 -25.84 -12.20
C ASP A 167 -12.47 -25.84 -13.54
N VAL A 168 -11.78 -25.38 -14.57
CA VAL A 168 -12.30 -25.37 -15.94
C VAL A 168 -11.81 -26.64 -16.60
N THR A 169 -12.66 -27.65 -16.58
CA THR A 169 -12.45 -28.85 -17.39
C THR A 169 -12.45 -28.42 -18.86
N PHE A 170 -11.34 -28.64 -19.58
CA PHE A 170 -11.30 -28.43 -21.04
C PHE A 170 -12.17 -29.48 -21.75
N THR A 171 -13.49 -29.37 -21.62
CA THR A 171 -14.39 -30.06 -22.53
C THR A 171 -14.46 -29.24 -23.82
N ARG A 172 -14.12 -29.91 -24.92
CA ARG A 172 -13.61 -29.38 -26.18
C ARG A 172 -14.52 -28.43 -26.98
N SER A 173 -15.64 -27.91 -26.46
CA SER A 173 -16.70 -27.36 -27.34
C SER A 173 -17.14 -25.91 -27.11
N THR A 174 -17.14 -25.35 -25.90
CA THR A 174 -17.57 -23.94 -25.74
C THR A 174 -16.88 -23.29 -24.56
N TRP A 175 -16.13 -22.22 -24.82
CA TRP A 175 -15.66 -21.32 -23.76
C TRP A 175 -16.86 -20.45 -23.37
N PRO A 176 -17.47 -20.63 -22.20
CA PRO A 176 -18.55 -19.76 -21.82
C PRO A 176 -17.98 -18.36 -21.55
N TRP A 177 -18.64 -17.32 -22.05
CA TRP A 177 -18.13 -15.96 -22.01
C TRP A 177 -17.81 -15.47 -20.58
N TRP A 178 -18.52 -15.97 -19.57
CA TRP A 178 -18.31 -15.64 -18.15
C TRP A 178 -16.92 -16.05 -17.64
N LEU A 179 -16.26 -16.99 -18.30
CA LEU A 179 -14.94 -17.47 -17.94
C LEU A 179 -13.86 -16.43 -18.27
N PHE A 180 -14.00 -15.71 -19.39
CA PHE A 180 -13.16 -14.56 -19.71
C PHE A 180 -13.36 -13.42 -18.71
N LEU A 181 -14.58 -13.25 -18.19
CA LEU A 181 -14.86 -12.27 -17.15
C LEU A 181 -14.13 -12.61 -15.84
N LEU A 182 -14.13 -13.88 -15.43
CA LEU A 182 -13.38 -14.33 -14.24
C LEU A 182 -11.86 -14.18 -14.42
N ILE A 183 -11.32 -14.53 -15.59
CA ILE A 183 -9.91 -14.29 -15.95
C ILE A 183 -9.59 -12.79 -15.88
N GLY A 184 -10.49 -11.95 -16.40
CA GLY A 184 -10.34 -10.50 -16.38
C GLY A 184 -10.32 -9.93 -14.97
N ILE A 185 -11.19 -10.41 -14.08
CA ILE A 185 -11.23 -10.01 -12.67
C ILE A 185 -9.95 -10.45 -11.94
N ASP A 186 -9.50 -11.69 -12.15
CA ASP A 186 -8.26 -12.23 -11.57
C ASP A 186 -7.04 -11.39 -11.98
N GLY A 187 -6.94 -11.11 -13.28
CA GLY A 187 -5.90 -10.25 -13.85
C GLY A 187 -5.98 -8.80 -13.34
N LEU A 188 -7.18 -8.25 -13.16
CA LEU A 188 -7.37 -6.91 -12.62
C LEU A 188 -6.85 -6.80 -11.18
N PHE A 189 -7.23 -7.72 -10.30
CA PHE A 189 -6.74 -7.72 -8.91
C PHE A 189 -5.23 -7.91 -8.83
N PHE A 190 -4.68 -8.78 -9.68
CA PHE A 190 -3.23 -8.94 -9.80
C PHE A 190 -2.54 -7.64 -10.23
N ILE A 191 -3.06 -6.95 -11.25
CA ILE A 191 -2.52 -5.66 -11.73
C ILE A 191 -2.63 -4.57 -10.66
N LEU A 192 -3.76 -4.50 -9.94
CA LEU A 192 -3.95 -3.55 -8.84
C LEU A 192 -2.95 -3.80 -7.70
N GLY A 193 -2.70 -5.07 -7.36
CA GLY A 193 -1.65 -5.45 -6.40
C GLY A 193 -0.26 -5.00 -6.83
N ILE A 194 0.10 -5.21 -8.11
CA ILE A 194 1.37 -4.72 -8.67
C ILE A 194 1.44 -3.20 -8.56
N PHE A 195 0.39 -2.49 -8.98
CA PHE A 195 0.37 -1.04 -8.97
C PHE A 195 0.58 -0.49 -7.56
N GLY A 196 -0.15 -1.01 -6.56
CA GLY A 196 -0.02 -0.59 -5.17
C GLY A 196 1.40 -0.78 -4.64
N ALA A 197 1.99 -1.95 -4.84
CA ALA A 197 3.33 -2.25 -4.32
C ALA A 197 4.45 -1.49 -5.06
N VAL A 198 4.34 -1.31 -6.38
CA VAL A 198 5.31 -0.51 -7.15
C VAL A 198 5.19 0.97 -6.77
N HIS A 199 3.97 1.49 -6.60
CA HIS A 199 3.74 2.85 -6.15
C HIS A 199 4.36 3.09 -4.77
N GLU A 200 4.11 2.20 -3.81
CA GLU A 200 4.70 2.29 -2.47
C GLU A 200 6.24 2.32 -2.54
N THR A 201 6.84 1.51 -3.40
CA THR A 201 8.30 1.37 -3.44
C THR A 201 9.01 2.50 -4.21
N VAL A 202 8.33 3.12 -5.18
CA VAL A 202 8.88 4.21 -6.02
C VAL A 202 8.37 5.60 -5.56
N SER A 203 7.59 5.67 -4.48
CA SER A 203 7.09 6.91 -3.89
C SER A 203 8.17 7.79 -3.25
N GLN A 204 9.38 7.26 -3.04
CA GLN A 204 10.46 7.99 -2.41
C GLN A 204 11.17 8.93 -3.42
N PRO A 205 11.52 10.16 -3.01
CA PRO A 205 12.31 11.04 -3.85
C PRO A 205 13.70 10.44 -4.10
N PHE A 206 14.29 10.78 -5.25
CA PHE A 206 15.63 10.35 -5.64
C PHE A 206 16.55 11.56 -5.76
N CYS A 207 17.75 11.48 -5.18
CA CYS A 207 18.77 12.51 -5.28
C CYS A 207 19.61 12.25 -6.53
N GLU A 208 19.51 13.14 -7.52
CA GLU A 208 20.25 13.03 -8.78
C GLU A 208 21.76 13.18 -8.57
N ASP A 209 22.19 14.08 -7.68
CA ASP A 209 23.61 14.39 -7.43
C ASP A 209 24.35 13.18 -6.83
N CYS A 210 23.78 12.57 -5.80
CA CYS A 210 24.35 11.43 -5.11
C CYS A 210 23.97 10.08 -5.75
N VAL A 211 23.07 10.11 -6.75
CA VAL A 211 22.56 8.94 -7.44
C VAL A 211 22.00 7.93 -6.42
N GLU A 212 21.20 8.41 -5.48
CA GLU A 212 20.67 7.61 -4.37
C GLU A 212 19.24 7.96 -3.99
N TRP A 213 18.52 6.97 -3.44
CA TRP A 213 17.20 7.22 -2.87
C TRP A 213 17.33 7.95 -1.55
N TYR A 214 16.43 8.90 -1.31
CA TYR A 214 16.30 9.53 -0.01
C TYR A 214 15.94 8.49 1.06
N SER A 215 16.24 8.83 2.31
CA SER A 215 15.89 8.03 3.48
C SER A 215 14.38 7.83 3.63
N ARG A 216 13.96 7.03 4.61
CA ARG A 216 12.53 6.98 4.98
C ARG A 216 12.08 8.35 5.49
N TRP A 217 10.84 8.69 5.17
CA TRP A 217 10.18 9.85 5.75
C TRP A 217 10.18 9.73 7.27
N SER A 218 10.58 10.81 7.91
CA SER A 218 10.54 10.99 9.35
C SER A 218 9.44 11.99 9.64
N HIS A 219 8.51 11.58 10.50
CA HIS A 219 7.34 12.38 10.86
C HIS A 219 7.63 13.14 12.16
N LYS A 220 7.30 14.43 12.17
CA LYS A 220 7.42 15.30 13.34
C LYS A 220 6.16 16.10 13.53
N THR A 221 5.78 16.27 14.79
CA THR A 221 4.69 17.16 15.17
C THR A 221 5.29 18.31 15.95
N LEU A 222 5.11 19.52 15.45
CA LEU A 222 5.54 20.76 16.11
C LEU A 222 4.31 21.58 16.50
N ASN A 223 4.47 22.47 17.49
CA ASN A 223 3.47 23.46 17.81
C ASN A 223 3.32 24.46 16.66
N PHE A 224 2.11 25.00 16.49
CA PHE A 224 1.84 25.97 15.43
C PHE A 224 2.60 27.28 15.61
N SER A 225 2.96 27.63 16.86
CA SER A 225 3.88 28.72 17.21
C SER A 225 5.24 28.64 16.48
N LEU A 226 5.69 27.42 16.14
CA LEU A 226 6.95 27.18 15.44
C LEU A 226 6.83 27.31 13.91
N ALA A 227 5.65 27.65 13.37
CA ALA A 227 5.46 27.83 11.92
C ALA A 227 6.24 29.03 11.38
N GLU A 228 6.25 30.14 12.11
CA GLU A 228 6.91 31.39 11.71
C GLU A 228 8.44 31.24 11.62
N PRO A 229 9.13 30.70 12.64
CA PRO A 229 10.56 30.43 12.52
C PRO A 229 10.86 29.39 11.44
N LEU A 230 9.99 28.39 11.24
CA LEU A 230 10.15 27.42 10.15
C LEU A 230 10.12 28.12 8.78
N LEU A 231 9.12 28.98 8.54
CA LEU A 231 8.97 29.73 7.30
C LEU A 231 10.10 30.74 7.08
N ALA A 232 10.47 31.48 8.12
CA ALA A 232 11.58 32.44 8.08
C ALA A 232 12.91 31.77 7.71
N THR A 233 13.05 30.48 8.01
CA THR A 233 14.25 29.73 7.63
C THR A 233 14.16 29.11 6.23
N ILE A 234 12.97 29.00 5.62
CA ILE A 234 12.76 28.49 4.26
C ILE A 234 12.88 29.60 3.20
N ASP A 235 12.48 30.84 3.50
CA ASP A 235 12.83 32.02 2.69
C ASP A 235 12.61 33.31 3.49
N ALA A 236 13.53 34.27 3.38
CA ALA A 236 13.59 35.47 4.22
C ALA A 236 12.61 36.57 3.76
N GLN A 237 11.31 36.38 3.98
CA GLN A 237 10.33 37.48 3.94
C GLN A 237 9.33 37.35 5.09
N GLU A 238 8.79 38.49 5.53
CA GLU A 238 7.85 38.61 6.64
C GLU A 238 6.57 37.83 6.36
N TYR A 239 6.37 36.73 7.09
CA TYR A 239 5.11 36.01 7.13
C TYR A 239 4.37 36.42 8.40
N GLN A 240 3.07 36.69 8.25
CA GLN A 240 2.17 36.84 9.39
C GLN A 240 1.29 35.60 9.48
N ILE A 241 1.35 34.90 10.61
CA ILE A 241 0.38 33.85 10.93
C ILE A 241 -0.91 34.52 11.41
N PRO A 242 -2.06 34.32 10.75
CA PRO A 242 -3.31 34.89 11.22
C PRO A 242 -3.83 34.17 12.47
N ASP A 243 -4.28 34.95 13.45
CA ASP A 243 -4.66 34.59 14.83
C ASP A 243 -5.90 33.69 15.00
N ASP A 244 -6.42 33.08 13.93
CA ASP A 244 -7.77 32.49 13.91
C ASP A 244 -7.86 31.05 14.52
N GLY A 245 -6.93 30.65 15.40
CA GLY A 245 -6.84 29.32 16.02
C GLY A 245 -6.47 29.33 17.52
N ILE A 246 -6.72 28.22 18.24
CA ILE A 246 -6.16 28.07 19.60
C ILE A 246 -4.65 27.82 19.46
N ASN A 247 -3.88 28.89 19.63
CA ASN A 247 -2.42 28.88 19.64
C ASN A 247 -1.84 28.66 21.06
N ASP A 248 -2.72 28.55 22.06
CA ASP A 248 -2.31 28.23 23.43
C ASP A 248 -1.83 26.77 23.51
N GLU A 249 -0.51 26.60 23.56
CA GLU A 249 0.17 25.30 23.61
C GLU A 249 -0.24 24.44 24.81
N SER A 250 -0.77 25.05 25.88
CA SER A 250 -1.27 24.33 27.05
C SER A 250 -2.62 23.65 26.80
N HIS A 251 -3.31 24.00 25.70
CA HIS A 251 -4.61 23.45 25.37
C HIS A 251 -4.46 22.11 24.60
N PRO A 252 -5.15 21.04 25.02
CA PRO A 252 -5.03 19.71 24.37
C PRO A 252 -5.48 19.69 22.90
N HIS A 253 -6.23 20.72 22.49
CA HIS A 253 -6.75 20.90 21.12
C HIS A 253 -6.10 22.06 20.35
N ALA A 254 -4.91 22.51 20.76
CA ALA A 254 -4.13 23.48 20.01
C ALA A 254 -3.80 23.00 18.59
N SER A 255 -3.65 23.95 17.66
CA SER A 255 -3.24 23.67 16.30
C SER A 255 -1.81 23.10 16.28
N LYS A 256 -1.54 22.14 15.40
CA LYS A 256 -0.25 21.47 15.28
C LYS A 256 0.24 21.48 13.84
N LEU A 257 1.56 21.56 13.66
CA LEU A 257 2.22 21.34 12.39
C LEU A 257 2.68 19.89 12.33
N PHE A 258 2.35 19.20 11.25
CA PHE A 258 2.91 17.91 10.90
C PHE A 258 3.94 18.13 9.82
N ILE A 259 5.19 17.85 10.15
CA ILE A 259 6.34 18.00 9.26
C ILE A 259 6.89 16.61 8.97
N ASP A 260 6.76 16.21 7.71
CA ASP A 260 7.35 15.01 7.19
C ASP A 260 8.61 15.43 6.44
N PHE A 261 9.75 14.84 6.79
CA PHE A 261 11.01 15.17 6.13
C PHE A 261 11.79 13.92 5.75
N THR A 262 12.59 14.02 4.71
CA THR A 262 13.57 12.99 4.34
C THR A 262 14.84 13.63 3.78
N LYS A 263 15.99 12.98 3.98
CA LYS A 263 17.29 13.47 3.52
C LYS A 263 17.97 12.49 2.58
N CYS A 264 18.85 13.00 1.73
CA CYS A 264 19.79 12.13 1.03
C CYS A 264 20.76 11.52 2.05
N PRO A 265 21.02 10.19 2.04
CA PRO A 265 21.95 9.58 2.97
C PRO A 265 23.41 9.98 2.72
N SER A 266 23.76 10.27 1.46
CA SER A 266 25.16 10.46 1.03
C SER A 266 25.56 11.91 0.75
N CYS A 267 24.61 12.85 0.64
CA CYS A 267 24.92 14.27 0.58
C CYS A 267 24.16 15.08 1.61
N ASN A 268 24.88 16.07 2.15
CA ASN A 268 24.36 17.15 2.97
C ASN A 268 23.91 18.33 2.08
N ASN A 269 23.37 18.06 0.88
CA ASN A 269 22.97 19.13 -0.03
C ASN A 269 21.49 19.47 0.20
N ASP A 270 20.58 18.49 0.02
CA ASP A 270 19.14 18.75 0.02
C ASP A 270 18.35 17.77 0.89
N GLY A 271 17.37 18.32 1.62
CA GLY A 271 16.30 17.60 2.29
C GLY A 271 14.95 17.87 1.60
N HIS A 272 14.06 16.89 1.59
CA HIS A 272 12.69 17.06 1.11
C HIS A 272 11.77 17.16 2.33
N VAL A 273 10.96 18.22 2.38
CA VAL A 273 10.01 18.47 3.46
C VAL A 273 8.59 18.58 2.90
N GLU A 274 7.65 17.98 3.60
CA GLU A 274 6.22 18.08 3.43
C GLU A 274 5.61 18.58 4.75
N VAL A 275 4.86 19.67 4.69
CA VAL A 275 4.25 20.30 5.87
C VAL A 275 2.73 20.27 5.71
N SER A 276 2.06 19.79 6.75
CA SER A 276 0.61 19.80 6.89
C SER A 276 0.23 20.50 8.19
N VAL A 277 -0.93 21.15 8.21
CA VAL A 277 -1.48 21.81 9.40
C VAL A 277 -2.67 21.02 9.91
N GLY A 278 -2.65 20.72 11.21
CA GLY A 278 -3.73 20.09 11.95
C GLY A 278 -4.46 21.07 12.86
N TRP A 279 -5.78 21.03 12.87
CA TRP A 279 -6.61 21.78 13.83
C TRP A 279 -7.81 20.94 14.28
N TYR A 280 -8.28 21.17 15.50
CA TYR A 280 -9.46 20.47 16.02
C TYR A 280 -10.74 21.25 15.69
N LYS A 281 -11.65 20.61 14.97
CA LYS A 281 -12.99 21.15 14.74
C LYS A 281 -13.92 20.63 15.84
N LYS A 282 -14.40 21.57 16.66
CA LYS A 282 -15.47 21.32 17.64
C LYS A 282 -16.82 21.17 16.92
N SER A 283 -17.51 20.06 17.12
CA SER A 283 -18.90 19.79 16.74
C SER A 283 -19.74 19.46 17.97
N LYS A 284 -21.03 19.76 17.92
CA LYS A 284 -21.99 19.42 18.98
C LYS A 284 -23.09 18.56 18.38
N ASN A 285 -23.40 17.42 18.99
CA ASN A 285 -24.50 16.58 18.54
C ASN A 285 -25.86 17.11 19.04
N GLU A 286 -26.97 16.52 18.59
CA GLU A 286 -28.32 16.90 19.01
C GLU A 286 -28.58 16.73 20.51
N ALA A 287 -27.83 15.82 21.16
CA ALA A 287 -27.86 15.60 22.61
C ALA A 287 -27.02 16.62 23.41
N GLY A 288 -26.29 17.51 22.73
CA GLY A 288 -25.47 18.53 23.33
C GLY A 288 -24.06 18.09 23.76
N GLU A 289 -23.63 16.88 23.41
CA GLU A 289 -22.27 16.40 23.63
C GLU A 289 -21.31 17.03 22.63
N GLU A 290 -20.14 17.42 23.13
CA GLU A 290 -19.09 18.07 22.35
C GLU A 290 -18.10 17.03 21.84
N THR A 291 -17.85 17.03 20.54
CA THR A 291 -16.86 16.17 19.88
C THR A 291 -15.80 17.04 19.22
N PHE A 292 -14.54 16.64 19.33
CA PHE A 292 -13.41 17.32 18.71
C PHE A 292 -12.81 16.41 17.64
N GLU A 293 -12.93 16.81 16.38
CA GLU A 293 -12.38 16.07 15.26
C GLU A 293 -11.11 16.76 14.76
N LEU A 294 -9.99 16.04 14.71
CA LEU A 294 -8.76 16.55 14.10
C LEU A 294 -8.95 16.62 12.57
N LYS A 295 -8.85 17.83 12.02
CA LYS A 295 -8.78 18.07 10.59
C LYS A 295 -7.34 18.40 10.22
N THR A 296 -6.87 17.82 9.13
CA THR A 296 -5.55 18.08 8.56
C THR A 296 -5.70 18.67 7.16
N GLN A 297 -4.81 19.61 6.82
CA GLN A 297 -4.67 20.12 5.48
C GLN A 297 -3.19 20.15 5.10
N HIS A 298 -2.88 19.56 3.95
CA HIS A 298 -1.57 19.73 3.33
C HIS A 298 -1.31 21.20 3.02
N TRP A 299 -0.17 21.73 3.45
CA TRP A 299 0.20 23.11 3.24
C TRP A 299 1.19 23.24 2.07
N PHE A 300 2.35 22.60 2.18
CA PHE A 300 3.33 22.61 1.09
C PHE A 300 4.26 21.40 1.12
N ARG A 301 4.94 21.22 -0.01
CA ARG A 301 5.99 20.22 -0.20
C ARG A 301 7.11 20.87 -1.00
N THR A 302 8.35 20.76 -0.53
CA THR A 302 9.50 21.39 -1.20
C THR A 302 10.83 20.79 -0.78
N PHE A 303 11.84 21.01 -1.62
CA PHE A 303 13.23 20.75 -1.26
C PHE A 303 13.82 21.96 -0.54
N ILE A 304 14.58 21.69 0.51
CA ILE A 304 15.27 22.67 1.34
C ILE A 304 16.74 22.29 1.50
N PRO A 305 17.63 23.26 1.76
CA PRO A 305 19.03 22.95 2.09
C PRO A 305 19.13 22.01 3.30
N PHE A 306 20.14 21.14 3.29
CA PHE A 306 20.37 20.19 4.38
C PHE A 306 20.49 20.85 5.75
N GLU A 307 21.20 21.97 5.85
CA GLU A 307 21.40 22.72 7.09
C GLU A 307 20.06 23.14 7.70
N LEU A 308 19.12 23.54 6.86
CA LEU A 308 17.76 23.86 7.28
C LEU A 308 17.02 22.60 7.74
N SER A 309 17.14 21.51 6.99
CA SER A 309 16.52 20.24 7.38
C SER A 309 17.05 19.74 8.73
N GLN A 310 18.34 19.94 9.00
CA GLN A 310 18.98 19.55 10.25
C GLN A 310 18.52 20.45 11.41
N LYS A 311 18.36 21.76 11.20
CA LYS A 311 17.76 22.65 12.21
C LYS A 311 16.34 22.23 12.61
N ILE A 312 15.53 21.78 11.65
CA ILE A 312 14.18 21.25 11.92
C ILE A 312 14.25 19.97 12.76
N ILE A 313 15.21 19.09 12.45
CA ILE A 313 15.47 17.86 13.21
C ILE A 313 15.92 18.20 14.64
N ASP A 314 16.83 19.15 14.78
CA ASP A 314 17.49 19.50 16.04
C ASP A 314 16.56 20.27 16.98
N ALA A 315 15.72 21.17 16.46
CA ALA A 315 14.71 21.90 17.24
C ALA A 315 13.79 20.95 18.03
N HIS A 316 13.52 19.76 17.49
CA HIS A 316 12.74 18.74 18.19
C HIS A 316 13.51 18.01 19.29
N THR A 317 14.84 17.87 19.14
CA THR A 317 15.68 17.20 20.16
C THR A 317 15.85 18.09 21.38
N ALA A 318 15.93 19.40 21.18
CA ALA A 318 15.98 20.39 22.25
C ALA A 318 14.71 20.37 23.11
N ASP A 319 13.52 20.17 22.50
CA ASP A 319 12.25 20.09 23.23
C ASP A 319 12.14 18.89 24.18
N ARG A 320 12.97 17.84 24.01
CA ARG A 320 13.08 16.74 24.98
C ARG A 320 13.97 17.07 26.18
N THR A 321 14.83 18.07 26.07
CA THR A 321 15.72 18.52 27.17
C THR A 321 15.10 19.57 28.08
N TRP A 322 13.91 20.10 27.74
CA TRP A 322 13.15 21.02 28.60
C TRP A 322 12.05 20.32 29.42
N SER A 323 11.90 19.00 29.29
CA SER A 323 10.89 18.19 30.01
C SER A 323 11.49 17.17 30.98
N THR A 324 12.61 17.50 31.63
CA THR A 324 13.09 16.83 32.84
C THR A 324 13.36 17.84 33.93
#